data_AF-A0A7Y3P933-F1
#
_entry.id   AF-A0A7Y3P933-F1
#
_cell.length_a   1.000
_cell.length_b   1.000
_cell.length_c   1.000
_cell.angle_alpha   90.00
_cell.angle_beta   90.00
_cell.angle_gamma   90.00
#
_symmetry.space_group_name_H-M   'P 1'
#
loop_
_entity.id
_entity.type
_entity.pdbx_description
1 polymer ?
#
loop_
_entity_poly.entity_id
_entity_poly.type
_entity_poly.pdbx_seq_one_letter_code
_entity_poly.pdbx_strand_id
1 'polypeptide(L)'
;MKVATKRSVEKQKTGVTPKKIADTYQLKVTLDGIEPPIWRRLLVPGDINLLKLHEVLQVAMGWTNSHLHQFIVGDAYYVISDEKFESSSESKDERRYTLLQASRA
;
A
#
# COMPACT_ATOMS: atom_id res chain seq x y z
N MET A 1 48.99 30.65 29.08
CA MET A 1 47.76 29.82 29.10
C MET A 1 46.61 30.59 28.47
N LYS A 2 46.21 30.28 27.23
CA LYS A 2 44.90 30.63 26.64
C LYS A 2 44.54 29.51 25.67
N VAL A 3 43.50 28.75 25.99
CA VAL A 3 42.98 27.65 25.18
C VAL A 3 41.79 28.20 24.41
N ALA A 4 41.81 28.13 23.08
CA ALA A 4 40.72 28.54 22.21
C ALA A 4 40.06 27.29 21.62
N THR A 5 38.88 26.94 22.14
CA THR A 5 38.11 25.78 21.68
C THR A 5 37.22 26.21 20.52
N LYS A 6 37.56 25.78 19.30
CA LYS A 6 36.69 25.93 18.11
C LYS A 6 35.54 24.93 18.21
N ARG A 7 34.30 25.43 18.20
CA ARG A 7 33.09 24.62 18.02
C ARG A 7 32.92 24.31 16.53
N SER A 8 32.95 23.03 16.17
CA SER A 8 32.54 22.54 14.86
C SER A 8 31.07 22.18 14.90
N VAL A 9 30.25 22.85 14.10
CA VAL A 9 28.86 22.47 13.87
C VAL A 9 28.84 21.55 12.66
N GLU A 10 28.52 20.28 12.89
CA GLU A 10 28.34 19.28 11.84
C GLU A 10 27.00 19.53 11.14
N LYS A 11 27.06 19.97 9.86
CA LYS A 11 25.88 20.15 9.02
C LYS A 11 25.35 18.79 8.60
N GLN A 12 24.28 18.34 9.22
CA GLN A 12 23.52 17.17 8.78
C GLN A 12 22.85 17.48 7.44
N LYS A 13 23.24 16.75 6.39
CA LYS A 13 22.61 16.79 5.07
C LYS A 13 21.29 16.00 5.14
N THR A 14 20.16 16.69 5.14
CA THR A 14 18.86 16.10 4.86
C THR A 14 18.79 15.71 3.38
N GLY A 15 19.20 14.48 3.07
CA GLY A 15 18.99 13.88 1.77
C GLY A 15 17.52 13.55 1.58
N VAL A 16 16.71 14.51 1.14
CA VAL A 16 15.39 14.21 0.59
C VAL A 16 15.63 13.59 -0.78
N THR A 17 15.62 12.26 -0.86
CA THR A 17 15.57 11.58 -2.16
C THR A 17 14.24 11.96 -2.83
N PRO A 18 14.26 12.46 -4.07
CA PRO A 18 13.03 12.82 -4.75
C PRO A 18 12.21 11.54 -4.97
N LYS A 19 11.07 11.45 -4.28
CA LYS A 19 10.11 10.36 -4.49
C LYS A 19 9.64 10.44 -5.94
N LYS A 20 9.93 9.41 -6.74
CA LYS A 20 9.45 9.30 -8.13
C LYS A 20 7.93 9.53 -8.11
N ILE A 21 7.44 10.46 -8.92
CA ILE A 21 6.00 10.74 -9.02
C ILE A 21 5.36 9.46 -9.57
N ALA A 22 4.56 8.78 -8.73
CA ALA A 22 3.86 7.58 -9.12
C ALA A 22 2.63 7.95 -9.95
N ASP A 23 2.37 7.18 -11.01
CA ASP A 23 1.18 7.35 -11.85
C ASP A 23 -0.09 7.26 -10.99
N THR A 24 -1.05 8.16 -11.18
CA THR A 24 -2.34 8.12 -10.45
C THR A 24 -3.31 7.18 -11.15
N TYR A 25 -3.90 6.26 -10.39
CA TYR A 25 -4.93 5.33 -10.87
C TYR A 25 -6.32 5.81 -10.48
N GLN A 26 -7.26 5.71 -11.42
CA GLN A 26 -8.69 5.88 -11.16
C GLN A 26 -9.36 4.50 -11.08
N LEU A 27 -9.74 4.08 -9.88
CA LEU A 27 -10.38 2.79 -9.63
C LEU A 27 -11.90 2.93 -9.55
N LYS A 28 -12.62 1.98 -10.14
CA LYS A 28 -14.04 1.75 -9.89
C LYS A 28 -14.17 0.52 -9.01
N VAL A 29 -14.71 0.69 -7.81
CA VAL A 29 -14.95 -0.38 -6.83
C VAL A 29 -16.44 -0.66 -6.81
N THR A 30 -16.86 -1.90 -6.98
CA THR A 30 -18.28 -2.30 -6.98
C THR A 30 -18.46 -3.51 -6.07
N LEU A 31 -19.52 -3.54 -5.27
CA LEU A 31 -19.91 -4.74 -4.54
C LEU A 31 -20.62 -5.71 -5.48
N ASP A 32 -20.10 -6.93 -5.53
CA ASP A 32 -20.67 -8.00 -6.35
C ASP A 32 -21.97 -8.55 -5.74
N GLY A 33 -22.89 -9.00 -6.60
CA GLY A 33 -24.13 -9.66 -6.18
C GLY A 33 -25.23 -8.75 -5.60
N ILE A 34 -25.15 -7.42 -5.73
CA ILE A 34 -26.15 -6.47 -5.21
C ILE A 34 -26.82 -5.67 -6.33
N GLU A 35 -28.15 -5.56 -6.27
CA GLU A 35 -28.95 -4.70 -7.14
C GLU A 35 -29.85 -3.74 -6.32
N PRO A 36 -29.82 -2.41 -6.59
CA PRO A 36 -28.95 -1.70 -7.53
C PRO A 36 -27.46 -1.70 -7.10
N PRO A 37 -26.50 -1.56 -8.03
CA PRO A 37 -25.09 -1.71 -7.72
C PRO A 37 -24.58 -0.63 -6.76
N ILE A 38 -23.90 -1.06 -5.69
CA ILE A 38 -23.20 -0.19 -4.75
C ILE A 38 -21.75 -0.05 -5.21
N TRP A 39 -21.33 1.18 -5.56
CA TRP A 39 -19.99 1.42 -6.09
C TRP A 39 -19.35 2.74 -5.61
N ARG A 40 -18.03 2.85 -5.73
CA ARG A 40 -17.21 4.05 -5.45
C ARG A 40 -16.18 4.28 -6.55
N ARG A 41 -15.75 5.54 -6.76
CA ARG A 41 -14.64 5.91 -7.64
C ARG A 41 -13.54 6.56 -6.82
N LEU A 42 -12.33 6.01 -6.92
CA LEU A 42 -11.19 6.39 -6.08
C LEU A 42 -10.01 6.81 -6.95
N LEU A 43 -9.32 7.87 -6.55
CA LEU A 43 -8.02 8.26 -7.09
C LEU A 43 -6.94 7.86 -6.10
N VAL A 44 -6.03 6.98 -6.50
CA VAL A 44 -4.96 6.48 -5.65
C VAL A 44 -3.62 6.51 -6.38
N PRO A 45 -2.49 6.72 -5.67
CA PRO A 45 -1.18 6.58 -6.26
C PRO A 45 -0.92 5.13 -6.70
N GLY A 46 -0.27 4.91 -7.85
CA GLY A 46 0.09 3.57 -8.33
C GLY A 46 1.17 2.90 -7.48
N ASP A 47 1.95 3.67 -6.71
CA ASP A 47 2.91 3.16 -5.74
C ASP A 47 2.29 2.82 -4.38
N ILE A 48 0.97 2.95 -4.20
CA ILE A 48 0.28 2.46 -3.00
C ILE A 48 0.47 0.95 -2.91
N ASN A 49 0.86 0.44 -1.74
CA ASN A 49 0.87 -1.01 -1.51
C ASN A 49 -0.56 -1.53 -1.27
N LEU A 50 -0.75 -2.83 -1.45
CA LEU A 50 -2.09 -3.43 -1.38
C LEU A 50 -2.69 -3.36 0.03
N LEU A 51 -1.88 -3.42 1.10
CA LEU A 51 -2.33 -3.16 2.46
C LEU A 51 -2.97 -1.76 2.61
N LYS A 52 -2.30 -0.71 2.14
CA LYS A 52 -2.86 0.66 2.20
C LYS A 52 -4.06 0.83 1.27
N LEU A 53 -4.09 0.12 0.14
CA LEU A 53 -5.26 0.10 -0.71
C LEU A 53 -6.47 -0.51 0.03
N HIS A 54 -6.27 -1.59 0.79
CA HIS A 54 -7.31 -2.15 1.65
C HIS A 54 -7.82 -1.13 2.67
N GLU A 55 -6.94 -0.39 3.35
CA GLU A 55 -7.35 0.69 4.27
C GLU A 55 -8.23 1.75 3.58
N VAL A 56 -7.86 2.16 2.36
CA VAL A 56 -8.66 3.09 1.56
C VAL A 56 -10.03 2.50 1.22
N LEU A 57 -10.08 1.21 0.85
CA LEU A 57 -11.34 0.51 0.56
C LEU A 57 -12.23 0.40 1.80
N GLN A 58 -11.67 0.07 2.96
CA GLN A 58 -12.39 0.00 4.23
C GLN A 58 -13.12 1.33 4.50
N VAL A 59 -12.40 2.45 4.42
CA VAL A 59 -12.99 3.78 4.63
C VAL A 59 -14.01 4.13 3.55
N ALA A 60 -13.70 3.89 2.27
CA ALA A 60 -14.59 4.25 1.16
C ALA A 60 -15.93 3.50 1.18
N MET A 61 -15.92 2.27 1.68
CA MET A 61 -17.09 1.41 1.80
C MET A 61 -17.79 1.52 3.16
N GLY A 62 -17.19 2.20 4.14
CA GLY A 62 -17.73 2.31 5.50
C GLY A 62 -17.57 1.02 6.32
N TRP A 63 -16.55 0.23 6.02
CA TRP A 63 -16.22 -1.00 6.72
C TRP A 63 -15.21 -0.78 7.85
N THR A 64 -15.15 -1.74 8.78
CA THR A 64 -14.47 -1.63 10.07
C THR A 64 -13.25 -2.55 10.22
N ASN A 65 -12.77 -3.13 9.12
CA ASN A 65 -11.65 -4.07 9.09
C ASN A 65 -11.83 -5.27 10.05
N SER A 66 -13.06 -5.77 10.19
CA SER A 66 -13.40 -6.80 11.17
C SER A 66 -13.17 -8.24 10.69
N HIS A 67 -12.86 -8.44 9.42
CA HIS A 67 -12.70 -9.76 8.79
C HIS A 67 -11.41 -9.81 7.99
N LEU A 68 -10.87 -11.02 7.79
CA LEU A 68 -9.74 -11.26 6.92
C LEU A 68 -10.08 -10.93 5.46
N HIS A 69 -9.04 -10.58 4.69
CA HIS A 69 -9.18 -10.20 3.29
C HIS A 69 -7.99 -10.71 2.48
N GLN A 70 -8.17 -10.71 1.16
CA GLN A 70 -7.11 -10.97 0.19
C GLN A 70 -7.42 -10.22 -1.12
N PHE A 71 -6.39 -9.96 -1.92
CA PHE A 71 -6.55 -9.52 -3.30
C PHE A 71 -6.23 -10.66 -4.26
N ILE A 72 -6.99 -10.74 -5.36
CA ILE A 72 -6.77 -11.72 -6.43
C ILE A 72 -6.67 -10.95 -7.75
N VAL A 73 -5.59 -11.18 -8.50
CA VAL A 73 -5.39 -10.61 -9.84
C VAL A 73 -4.88 -11.71 -10.76
N GLY A 74 -5.70 -12.12 -11.73
CA GLY A 74 -5.44 -13.34 -12.50
C GLY A 74 -5.29 -14.54 -11.56
N ASP A 75 -4.18 -15.26 -11.71
CA ASP A 75 -3.83 -16.41 -10.86
C ASP A 75 -2.99 -16.02 -9.62
N ALA A 76 -2.76 -14.73 -9.38
CA ALA A 76 -1.96 -14.24 -8.25
C ALA A 76 -2.82 -13.89 -7.03
N TYR A 77 -2.44 -14.44 -5.88
CA TYR A 77 -3.07 -14.19 -4.58
C TYR A 77 -2.17 -13.30 -3.72
N TYR A 78 -2.72 -12.22 -3.18
CA TYR A 78 -2.04 -11.32 -2.25
C TYR A 78 -2.75 -11.33 -0.90
N VAL A 79 -2.01 -11.69 0.14
CA VAL A 79 -2.52 -11.87 1.51
C VAL A 79 -1.61 -11.18 2.52
N ILE A 80 -2.14 -10.91 3.71
CA ILE A 80 -1.29 -10.62 4.87
C ILE A 80 -0.58 -11.93 5.24
N SER A 81 0.73 -11.99 4.99
CA SER A 81 1.56 -13.09 5.48
C SER A 81 1.79 -12.89 6.98
N ASP A 82 1.10 -13.68 7.80
CA ASP A 82 1.46 -13.85 9.22
C ASP A 82 2.45 -15.02 9.32
N GLU A 83 3.51 -14.85 10.12
CA GLU A 83 4.61 -15.83 10.24
C GLU A 83 4.15 -17.18 10.81
N LYS A 84 2.91 -17.26 11.30
CA LYS A 84 2.33 -18.43 11.98
C LYS A 84 1.52 -19.37 11.11
N PHE A 85 1.26 -19.02 9.86
CA PHE A 85 0.50 -19.87 8.95
C PHE A 85 1.37 -20.17 7.73
N GLU A 86 1.78 -21.43 7.58
CA GLU A 86 2.40 -21.89 6.34
C GLU A 86 1.36 -21.78 5.23
N SER A 87 1.35 -20.62 4.55
CA SER A 87 0.57 -20.44 3.34
C SER A 87 1.07 -21.45 2.31
N SER A 88 0.14 -22.14 1.65
CA SER A 88 0.38 -22.84 0.40
C SER A 88 1.29 -21.98 -0.50
N SER A 89 2.30 -22.59 -1.11
CA SER A 89 3.57 -22.00 -1.57
C SER A 89 3.52 -20.89 -2.65
N GLU A 90 2.37 -20.26 -2.89
CA GLU A 90 2.15 -19.33 -4.02
C GLU A 90 1.53 -17.97 -3.64
N SER A 91 1.21 -17.73 -2.37
CA SER A 91 0.64 -16.43 -1.93
C SER A 91 1.73 -15.36 -1.74
N LYS A 92 1.44 -14.15 -2.20
CA LYS A 92 2.33 -12.97 -2.11
C LYS A 92 1.94 -12.07 -0.93
N ASP A 93 2.93 -11.52 -0.22
CA ASP A 93 2.69 -10.57 0.88
C ASP A 93 2.20 -9.21 0.33
N GLU A 94 0.97 -8.82 0.67
CA GLU A 94 0.34 -7.58 0.20
C GLU A 94 1.10 -6.29 0.59
N ARG A 95 1.95 -6.35 1.62
CA ARG A 95 2.76 -5.21 2.07
C ARG A 95 3.89 -4.89 1.09
N ARG A 96 4.29 -5.89 0.29
CA ARG A 96 5.46 -5.85 -0.60
C ARG A 96 5.12 -5.55 -2.06
N TYR A 97 3.84 -5.57 -2.42
CA TYR A 97 3.39 -5.32 -3.80
C TYR A 97 2.57 -4.04 -3.88
N THR A 98 2.85 -3.24 -4.91
CA THR A 98 2.09 -2.03 -5.22
C THR A 98 0.94 -2.31 -6.17
N LEU A 99 -0.04 -1.39 -6.22
CA LEU A 99 -1.12 -1.42 -7.21
C LEU A 99 -0.58 -1.45 -8.64
N LEU A 100 0.46 -0.66 -8.93
CA LEU A 100 1.13 -0.66 -10.24
C LEU A 100 1.69 -2.05 -10.59
N GLN A 101 2.30 -2.75 -9.62
CA GLN A 101 2.84 -4.09 -9.85
C GLN A 101 1.73 -5.13 -9.99
N ALA A 102 0.70 -5.07 -9.14
CA ALA A 102 -0.43 -5.98 -9.19
C ALA A 102 -1.25 -5.83 -10.47
N SER A 103 -1.47 -4.60 -10.96
CA SER A 103 -2.20 -4.33 -12.22
C SER A 103 -1.51 -4.80 -13.49
N ARG A 104 -0.23 -5.23 -13.39
CA ARG A 104 0.60 -5.71 -14.51
C ARG A 104 0.89 -7.21 -14.43
N ALA A 105 0.45 -7.87 -13.36
CA ALA A 105 0.57 -9.32 -13.17
C ALA A 105 -0.48 -10.05 -14.03
#